data_AF-A0A562IF88-F1
#
_entry.id   AF-A0A562IF88-F1
#
_cell.length_a   1.000
_cell.length_b   1.000
_cell.length_c   1.000
_cell.angle_alpha   90.00
_cell.angle_beta   90.00
_cell.angle_gamma   90.00
#
_symmetry.space_group_name_H-M   'P 1'
#
loop_
_entity.id
_entity.type
_entity.pdbx_description
1 polymer ?
#
loop_
_entity_poly.entity_id
_entity_poly.type
_entity_poly.pdbx_seq_one_letter_code
_entity_poly.pdbx_strand_id
1 'polypeptide(L)'
;MARAAAVLGAAGFLLVPVVHFSVVWWRSLHQQATVLAPERPPIDPRMGAALLLAVAAATLAALCVLLHRVVRLERRLAADAAPATDRLPARVG
;
A
#
# COMPACT_ATOMS: atom_id res chain seq x y z
N MET A 1 14.79 -11.35 2.74
CA MET A 1 13.36 -11.03 2.52
C MET A 1 13.11 -10.03 1.39
N ALA A 2 14.04 -9.11 1.06
CA ALA A 2 13.84 -8.13 -0.02
C ALA A 2 13.60 -8.73 -1.42
N ARG A 3 14.33 -9.78 -1.82
CA ARG A 3 14.13 -10.44 -3.13
C ARG A 3 12.75 -11.08 -3.27
N ALA A 4 12.29 -11.81 -2.26
CA ALA A 4 10.96 -12.43 -2.28
C ALA A 4 9.85 -11.37 -2.35
N ALA A 5 9.97 -10.27 -1.59
CA ALA A 5 9.03 -9.17 -1.65
C ALA A 5 8.99 -8.48 -3.03
N ALA A 6 10.15 -8.30 -3.68
CA ALA A 6 10.23 -7.73 -5.02
C ALA A 6 9.55 -8.63 -6.07
N VAL A 7 9.79 -9.94 -6.01
CA VAL A 7 9.16 -10.92 -6.92
C VAL A 7 7.64 -10.95 -6.70
N LEU A 8 7.18 -11.02 -5.44
CA LEU A 8 5.76 -11.00 -5.12
C LEU A 8 5.08 -9.68 -5.53
N GLY A 9 5.76 -8.54 -5.35
CA GLY A 9 5.27 -7.23 -5.80
C GLY A 9 5.12 -7.17 -7.32
N ALA A 10 6.13 -7.63 -8.06
CA ALA A 10 6.07 -7.69 -9.53
C ALA A 10 4.97 -8.65 -10.03
N ALA A 11 4.88 -9.85 -9.44
CA ALA A 11 3.83 -10.81 -9.77
C ALA A 11 2.43 -10.27 -9.44
N GLY A 12 2.28 -9.59 -8.30
CA GLY A 12 1.04 -8.92 -7.91
C GLY A 12 0.64 -7.80 -8.87
N PHE A 13 1.60 -7.06 -9.44
CA PHE A 13 1.30 -6.03 -10.44
C PHE A 13 0.69 -6.62 -11.72
N LEU A 14 1.13 -7.81 -12.14
CA LEU A 14 0.55 -8.52 -13.28
C LEU A 14 -0.93 -8.89 -13.06
N LEU A 15 -1.39 -8.96 -11.82
CA LEU A 15 -2.80 -9.21 -11.49
C LEU A 15 -3.70 -8.03 -11.87
N VAL A 16 -3.16 -6.80 -11.92
CA VAL A 16 -3.93 -5.58 -12.23
C VAL A 16 -4.60 -5.65 -13.61
N PRO A 17 -3.88 -5.90 -14.73
CA PRO A 17 -4.53 -6.04 -16.03
C PRO A 17 -5.46 -7.26 -16.08
N VAL A 18 -5.12 -8.37 -15.42
CA VAL A 18 -5.98 -9.57 -15.38
C VAL A 18 -7.33 -9.27 -14.75
N VAL A 19 -7.35 -8.58 -13.61
CA VAL A 19 -8.59 -8.17 -12.91
C VAL A 19 -9.32 -7.07 -13.68
N HIS A 20 -8.61 -6.17 -14.36
CA HIS A 20 -9.26 -5.16 -15.20
C HIS A 20 -10.02 -5.79 -16.36
N PHE A 21 -9.35 -6.67 -17.12
CA PHE A 21 -9.98 -7.31 -18.28
C PHE A 21 -11.00 -8.38 -17.89
N SER A 22 -10.94 -8.95 -16.69
CA SER A 22 -11.98 -9.89 -16.22
C SER A 22 -13.38 -9.26 -16.20
N VAL A 23 -13.48 -7.96 -15.88
CA VAL A 23 -14.75 -7.20 -15.93
C VAL A 23 -15.28 -7.10 -17.37
N VAL A 24 -14.39 -7.01 -18.36
CA VAL A 24 -14.76 -6.94 -19.78
C VAL A 24 -15.16 -8.32 -20.32
N TRP A 25 -14.41 -9.37 -19.97
CA TRP A 25 -14.66 -10.74 -20.41
C TRP A 25 -15.94 -11.34 -19.81
N TRP A 26 -16.19 -11.10 -18.52
CA TRP A 26 -17.35 -11.63 -17.79
C TRP A 26 -18.29 -10.52 -17.31
N ARG A 27 -18.69 -9.65 -18.25
CA ARG A 27 -19.53 -8.47 -18.00
C ARG A 27 -20.89 -8.73 -17.31
N SER A 28 -21.40 -9.96 -17.33
CA SER A 28 -22.67 -10.33 -16.68
C SER A 28 -22.49 -10.71 -15.20
N LEU A 29 -21.27 -11.09 -14.80
CA LEU A 29 -20.93 -11.44 -13.41
C LEU A 29 -20.43 -10.25 -12.62
N HIS A 30 -19.73 -9.33 -13.28
CA HIS A 30 -19.20 -8.12 -12.66
C HIS A 30 -20.01 -6.90 -13.06
N GLN A 31 -20.36 -6.10 -12.06
CA GLN A 31 -20.80 -4.73 -12.28
C GLN A 31 -19.74 -3.96 -13.09
N GLN A 32 -20.18 -3.19 -14.08
CA GLN A 32 -19.30 -2.37 -14.90
C GLN A 32 -18.79 -1.14 -14.13
N ALA A 33 -17.77 -0.49 -14.67
CA ALA A 33 -17.22 0.71 -14.06
C ALA A 33 -18.27 1.84 -13.99
N THR A 34 -18.46 2.42 -12.80
CA THR A 34 -19.44 3.49 -12.57
C THR A 34 -18.81 4.86 -12.29
N VAL A 35 -17.49 4.91 -12.08
CA VAL A 35 -16.72 6.14 -11.78
C VAL A 35 -15.93 6.63 -13.00
N LEU A 36 -15.19 5.72 -13.64
CA LEU A 36 -14.39 5.98 -14.85
C LEU A 36 -15.07 5.40 -16.10
N ALA A 37 -16.40 5.44 -16.12
CA ALA A 37 -17.15 5.03 -17.30
C ALA A 37 -16.78 5.93 -18.49
N PRO A 38 -16.75 5.41 -19.74
CA PRO A 38 -16.50 6.24 -20.94
C PRO A 38 -17.59 7.30 -21.16
N GLU A 39 -18.82 7.01 -20.72
CA GLU A 39 -19.95 7.94 -20.70
C GLU A 39 -20.11 8.60 -19.32
N ARG A 40 -21.20 9.33 -19.11
CA ARG A 40 -21.50 9.97 -17.83
C ARG A 40 -21.45 8.93 -16.69
N PRO A 41 -20.68 9.18 -15.60
CA PRO A 41 -20.62 8.26 -14.47
C PRO A 41 -22.02 7.98 -13.92
N PRO A 42 -22.52 6.73 -13.97
CA PRO A 42 -23.86 6.40 -13.47
C PRO A 42 -23.94 6.33 -11.94
N ILE A 43 -22.84 6.56 -11.22
CA ILE A 43 -22.79 6.50 -9.76
C ILE A 43 -23.62 7.60 -9.11
N ASP A 44 -24.41 7.24 -8.09
CA ASP A 44 -25.13 8.22 -7.26
C ASP A 44 -24.13 9.14 -6.53
N PRO A 45 -24.36 10.47 -6.47
CA PRO A 45 -23.44 11.40 -5.83
C PRO A 45 -23.11 11.08 -4.37
N ARG A 46 -24.06 10.55 -3.59
CA ARG A 46 -23.83 10.18 -2.18
C ARG A 46 -22.94 8.94 -2.07
N MET A 47 -23.14 7.96 -2.95
CA MET A 47 -22.25 6.80 -3.04
C MET A 47 -20.85 7.18 -3.50
N GLY A 48 -20.76 8.11 -4.47
CA GLY A 48 -19.49 8.67 -4.92
C GLY A 48 -18.73 9.37 -3.79
N ALA A 49 -19.42 10.19 -2.99
CA ALA A 49 -18.82 10.85 -1.83
C ALA A 49 -18.32 9.84 -0.79
N ALA A 50 -19.12 8.80 -0.48
CA ALA A 50 -18.71 7.74 0.45
C ALA A 50 -17.47 6.98 -0.06
N LEU A 51 -17.43 6.65 -1.36
CA LEU A 51 -16.29 6.00 -1.99
C LEU A 51 -15.03 6.88 -1.91
N LEU A 52 -15.13 8.17 -2.23
CA LEU A 52 -13.99 9.09 -2.17
C LEU A 52 -13.46 9.23 -0.74
N LEU A 53 -14.34 9.30 0.26
CA LEU A 53 -13.94 9.33 1.66
C LEU A 53 -13.21 8.05 2.07
N ALA A 54 -13.73 6.88 1.67
CA ALA A 54 -13.10 5.59 1.93
C ALA A 54 -11.72 5.47 1.26
N VAL A 55 -11.60 5.90 0.00
CA VAL A 55 -10.32 5.92 -0.74
C VAL A 55 -9.32 6.86 -0.05
N ALA A 56 -9.74 8.07 0.32
CA ALA A 56 -8.89 9.03 1.02
C ALA A 56 -8.42 8.48 2.38
N ALA A 57 -9.33 7.91 3.18
CA ALA A 57 -9.01 7.31 4.46
C ALA A 57 -8.04 6.13 4.34
N ALA A 58 -8.30 5.20 3.41
CA ALA A 58 -7.42 4.06 3.16
C ALA A 58 -6.04 4.50 2.67
N THR A 59 -5.97 5.50 1.78
CA THR A 59 -4.72 6.05 1.26
C THR A 59 -3.91 6.72 2.37
N LEU A 60 -4.56 7.54 3.20
CA LEU A 60 -3.91 8.18 4.33
C LEU A 60 -3.42 7.16 5.35
N ALA A 61 -4.23 6.14 5.68
CA ALA A 61 -3.82 5.06 6.56
C ALA A 61 -2.61 4.31 6.02
N ALA A 62 -2.60 3.96 4.72
CA ALA A 62 -1.47 3.31 4.07
C ALA A 62 -0.22 4.19 4.11
N LEU A 63 -0.35 5.50 3.84
CA LEU A 63 0.75 6.45 3.92
C LEU A 63 1.29 6.58 5.35
N CYS A 64 0.43 6.70 6.35
CA CYS A 64 0.83 6.72 7.75
C CYS A 64 1.62 5.47 8.11
N VAL A 65 1.12 4.28 7.77
CA VAL A 65 1.82 3.01 8.01
C VAL A 65 3.18 2.98 7.31
N LEU A 66 3.25 3.44 6.06
CA LEU A 66 4.49 3.51 5.29
C LEU A 66 5.51 4.47 5.95
N LEU A 67 5.10 5.69 6.29
CA LEU A 67 5.96 6.67 6.96
C LEU A 67 6.44 6.15 8.32
N HIS A 68 5.55 5.54 9.12
CA HIS A 68 5.94 4.88 10.37
C HIS A 68 6.93 3.73 10.16
N ARG A 69 6.89 3.02 9.03
CA ARG A 69 7.89 2.00 8.67
C ARG A 69 9.22 2.64 8.33
N VAL A 70 9.24 3.68 7.50
CA VAL A 70 10.46 4.37 7.08
C VAL A 70 11.19 4.95 8.30
N VAL A 71 10.49 5.73 9.13
CA VAL A 71 11.09 6.33 10.35
C VAL A 71 11.63 5.26 11.31
N ARG A 72 10.92 4.14 11.47
CA ARG A 72 11.40 3.02 12.30
C ARG A 72 12.64 2.34 11.72
N LEU A 73 12.75 2.24 10.40
CA LEU A 73 13.92 1.67 9.74
C LEU A 73 15.12 2.59 9.89
N GLU A 74 14.95 3.88 9.64
CA GLU A 74 16.01 4.89 9.85
C GLU A 74 16.52 4.89 11.29
N ARG A 75 15.62 4.85 12.28
CA ARG A 75 16.00 4.76 13.70
C ARG A 75 16.79 3.50 14.04
N ARG A 76 16.44 2.36 13.44
CA ARG A 76 17.18 1.09 13.63
C ARG A 76 18.57 1.18 13.04
N LEU A 77 18.67 1.68 11.80
CA LEU A 77 19.95 1.86 11.13
C LEU A 77 20.87 2.83 11.89
N ALA A 78 20.32 3.93 12.44
CA ALA A 78 21.08 4.86 13.27
C ALA A 78 21.55 4.24 14.60
N ALA A 79 20.72 3.41 15.24
CA ALA A 79 21.11 2.70 16.46
C ALA A 79 22.22 1.65 16.21
N ASP A 80 22.13 0.92 15.10
CA ASP A 80 23.15 -0.08 14.71
C ASP A 80 24.51 0.57 14.39
N ALA A 81 24.50 1.81 13.87
CA ALA A 81 25.69 2.59 13.53
C ALA A 81 26.39 3.25 14.73
N ALA A 82 25.78 3.25 15.92
CA ALA A 82 26.40 3.82 17.13
C ALA A 82 27.66 3.02 17.55
N PRO A 83 28.78 3.70 17.88
CA PRO A 83 30.07 3.07 18.12
C PRO A 83 30.04 2.06 19.29
N ALA A 84 30.76 0.95 19.14
CA ALA A 84 30.77 -0.19 20.07
C ALA A 84 31.30 0.13 21.48
N THR A 85 31.83 1.34 21.70
CA THR A 85 32.34 1.83 22.99
C THR A 85 31.26 1.92 24.08
N ASP A 86 29.99 2.04 23.70
CA ASP A 86 28.85 2.12 24.64
C ASP A 86 28.25 0.73 24.98
N ARG A 87 28.80 -0.36 24.41
CA ARG A 87 28.29 -1.74 24.57
C ARG A 87 29.07 -2.59 25.56
N LEU A 88 30.15 -2.05 26.14
CA LEU A 88 30.91 -2.75 27.17
C LEU A 88 30.20 -2.55 28.52
N PRO A 89 29.79 -3.63 29.23
CA PRO A 89 29.29 -3.47 30.59
C PRO A 89 30.37 -2.78 31.40
N ALA A 90 29.98 -1.71 32.11
CA ALA A 90 30.84 -0.99 33.04
C ALA A 90 31.63 -2.03 33.85
N ARG A 91 32.93 -2.12 33.55
CA ARG A 91 33.81 -3.15 34.10
C ARG A 91 33.74 -2.98 35.61
N VAL A 92 33.22 -4.01 36.27
CA VAL A 92 33.19 -4.16 37.73
C VAL A 92 34.56 -3.78 38.27
N GLY A 93 34.59 -2.67 39.00
CA GLY A 93 35.69 -2.23 39.85
C GLY A 93 35.20 -2.17 41.28
#